data_AF-A0A968FV12-F1
#
_entry.id   AF-A0A968FV12-F1
#
_cell.length_a   1.000
_cell.length_b   1.000
_cell.length_c   1.000
_cell.angle_alpha   90.00
_cell.angle_beta   90.00
_cell.angle_gamma   90.00
#
_symmetry.space_group_name_H-M   'P 1'
#
loop_
_entity.id
_entity.type
_entity.pdbx_description
1 polymer ?
#
loop_
_entity_poly.entity_id
_entity_poly.type
_entity_poly.pdbx_seq_one_letter_code
_entity_poly.pdbx_strand_id
1 'polypeptide(L)'
;GGAGGGHHGYGRPKGPPADIPAHIKARTSPDGTGINLNNSQVGIPGMKIMAGAPELQHVVSLALKGNHLGDEGVKILAESDTFKHTEFLSLWDNEVTSQ
;
A
#
# COMPACT_ATOMS: atom_id res chain seq x y z
N GLY A 1 -31.70 37.81 -5.25
CA GLY A 1 -30.41 37.45 -5.86
C GLY A 1 -29.94 36.16 -5.23
N GLY A 2 -29.54 35.19 -6.05
CA GLY A 2 -29.41 33.77 -5.70
C GLY A 2 -28.40 33.44 -4.61
N ALA A 3 -28.66 32.29 -3.98
CA ALA A 3 -27.87 31.66 -2.93
C ALA A 3 -26.56 31.03 -3.45
N GLY A 4 -25.60 30.89 -2.56
CA GLY A 4 -24.50 29.92 -2.62
C GLY A 4 -23.94 29.82 -1.21
N GLY A 5 -24.17 28.77 -0.43
CA GLY A 5 -24.11 27.36 -0.81
C GLY A 5 -22.81 26.83 -0.22
N GLY A 6 -22.87 26.35 1.03
CA GLY A 6 -21.71 25.87 1.77
C GLY A 6 -21.10 24.63 1.11
N HIS A 7 -19.77 24.60 1.03
CA HIS A 7 -19.03 23.37 0.80
C HIS A 7 -17.98 23.23 1.90
N HIS A 8 -18.33 22.47 2.93
CA HIS A 8 -17.35 21.88 3.84
C HIS A 8 -16.52 20.89 3.03
N GLY A 9 -15.40 21.36 2.51
CA GLY A 9 -14.42 20.50 1.86
C GLY A 9 -13.76 19.59 2.88
N TYR A 10 -14.37 18.45 3.19
CA TYR A 10 -13.64 17.31 3.74
C TYR A 10 -12.79 16.71 2.61
N GLY A 11 -11.76 17.46 2.20
CA GLY A 11 -10.73 16.94 1.31
C GLY A 11 -10.03 15.81 2.06
N ARG A 12 -10.32 14.56 1.67
CA ARG A 12 -9.40 13.46 1.99
C ARG A 12 -7.99 13.91 1.59
N PRO A 13 -6.96 13.69 2.41
CA PRO A 13 -5.60 14.08 2.07
C PRO A 13 -5.30 13.60 0.65
N LYS A 14 -5.04 14.55 -0.25
CA LYS A 14 -4.57 14.25 -1.60
C LYS A 14 -3.07 14.01 -1.48
N GLY A 15 -2.66 12.78 -1.19
CA GLY A 15 -1.25 12.43 -1.17
C GLY A 15 -0.92 11.21 -0.31
N PRO A 16 0.36 10.80 -0.32
CA PRO A 16 0.87 9.70 0.49
C PRO A 16 0.54 9.85 1.98
N PRO A 17 0.48 8.74 2.73
CA PRO A 17 0.28 8.80 4.17
C PRO A 17 1.41 9.58 4.83
N ALA A 18 1.08 10.49 5.75
CA ALA A 18 2.08 11.26 6.50
C ALA A 18 2.95 10.36 7.38
N ASP A 19 2.38 9.27 7.89
CA ASP A 19 3.06 8.21 8.64
C ASP A 19 2.78 6.86 7.98
N ILE A 20 3.71 6.42 7.13
CA ILE A 20 3.60 5.18 6.37
C ILE A 20 3.58 3.95 7.29
N PRO A 21 4.49 3.79 8.28
CA PRO A 21 4.42 2.69 9.23
C PRO A 21 3.08 2.57 9.97
N ALA A 22 2.57 3.69 10.51
CA ALA A 22 1.28 3.67 11.21
C ALA A 22 0.13 3.31 10.26
N HIS A 23 0.17 3.80 9.01
CA HIS A 23 -0.82 3.47 7.99
C HIS A 23 -0.79 1.99 7.61
N ILE A 24 0.40 1.38 7.44
CA ILE A 24 0.54 -0.06 7.20
C ILE A 24 -0.10 -0.85 8.35
N LYS A 25 0.27 -0.53 9.59
CA LYS A 25 -0.27 -1.20 10.78
C LYS A 25 -1.79 -1.09 10.88
N ALA A 26 -2.35 0.08 10.57
CA ALA A 26 -3.79 0.29 10.57
C ALA A 26 -4.54 -0.46 9.46
N ARG A 27 -3.81 -0.92 8.43
CA ARG A 27 -4.32 -1.68 7.28
C ARG A 27 -3.98 -3.17 7.33
N THR A 28 -3.28 -3.61 8.38
CA THR A 28 -3.06 -5.02 8.69
C THR A 28 -4.29 -5.58 9.41
N SER A 29 -4.72 -6.78 9.03
CA SER A 29 -5.81 -7.49 9.69
C SER A 29 -5.49 -7.78 11.16
N PRO A 30 -6.50 -7.94 12.03
CA PRO A 30 -6.28 -8.25 13.43
C PRO A 30 -5.45 -9.52 13.68
N ASP A 31 -5.52 -10.49 12.77
CA ASP A 31 -4.75 -11.75 12.82
C ASP A 31 -3.34 -11.64 12.21
N GLY A 32 -2.98 -10.49 11.64
CA GLY A 32 -1.66 -10.27 11.03
C GLY A 32 -1.44 -10.92 9.66
N THR A 33 -2.42 -11.64 9.12
CA THR A 33 -2.24 -12.43 7.88
C THR A 33 -2.59 -11.68 6.60
N GLY A 34 -3.26 -10.54 6.71
CA GLY A 34 -3.73 -9.75 5.56
C GLY A 34 -3.33 -8.28 5.67
N ILE A 35 -2.88 -7.70 4.56
CA ILE A 35 -2.61 -6.26 4.44
C ILE A 35 -3.37 -5.68 3.26
N ASN A 36 -4.21 -4.67 3.51
CA ASN A 36 -4.96 -3.96 2.46
C ASN A 36 -4.53 -2.50 2.31
N LEU A 37 -3.59 -2.28 1.40
CA LEU A 37 -3.04 -0.98 1.03
C LEU A 37 -3.55 -0.49 -0.32
N ASN A 38 -4.69 -0.99 -0.82
CA ASN A 38 -5.25 -0.51 -2.09
C ASN A 38 -5.44 1.02 -2.07
N ASN A 39 -4.93 1.68 -3.12
CA ASN A 39 -4.93 3.12 -3.34
C ASN A 39 -4.40 3.92 -2.14
N SER A 40 -3.40 3.37 -1.44
CA SER A 40 -2.82 4.01 -0.25
C SER A 40 -1.64 4.92 -0.58
N GLN A 41 -1.19 4.95 -1.83
CA GLN A 41 -0.07 5.78 -2.28
C GLN A 41 1.19 5.59 -1.42
N VAL A 42 1.45 4.35 -0.96
CA VAL A 42 2.62 4.07 -0.11
C VAL A 42 3.93 4.10 -0.90
N GLY A 43 3.87 3.86 -2.21
CA GLY A 43 5.00 3.92 -3.13
C GLY A 43 6.19 3.02 -2.73
N ILE A 44 7.34 3.34 -3.31
CA ILE A 44 8.63 2.72 -2.97
C ILE A 44 8.99 2.84 -1.48
N PRO A 45 8.77 3.98 -0.78
CA PRO A 45 9.07 4.09 0.64
C PRO A 45 8.32 3.05 1.49
N GLY A 46 7.03 2.84 1.21
CA GLY A 46 6.24 1.80 1.86
C GLY A 46 6.75 0.39 1.58
N MET A 47 7.12 0.10 0.33
CA MET A 47 7.68 -1.21 -0.01
C MET A 47 8.99 -1.50 0.71
N LYS A 48 9.88 -0.50 0.84
CA LYS A 48 11.13 -0.66 1.61
C LYS A 48 10.87 -0.92 3.10
N ILE A 49 9.90 -0.21 3.69
CA ILE A 49 9.49 -0.44 5.08
C ILE A 49 8.95 -1.87 5.25
N MET A 50 8.01 -2.28 4.41
CA MET A 50 7.41 -3.61 4.50
C MET A 50 8.42 -4.72 4.24
N ALA A 51 9.31 -4.57 3.26
CA ALA A 51 10.34 -5.56 2.95
C ALA A 51 11.35 -5.74 4.09
N GLY A 52 11.56 -4.72 4.92
CA GLY A 52 12.42 -4.75 6.10
C GLY A 52 11.73 -5.10 7.41
N ALA A 53 10.47 -5.54 7.38
CA ALA A 53 9.65 -5.83 8.56
C ALA A 53 9.43 -7.35 8.74
N PRO A 54 10.28 -8.06 9.49
CA PRO A 54 10.21 -9.52 9.63
C PRO A 54 8.87 -10.03 10.18
N GLU A 55 8.14 -9.20 10.94
CA GLU A 55 6.81 -9.53 11.45
C GLU A 55 5.78 -9.77 10.33
N LEU A 56 6.04 -9.28 9.12
CA LEU A 56 5.17 -9.47 7.96
C LEU A 56 5.43 -10.80 7.24
N GLN A 57 6.39 -11.63 7.70
CA GLN A 57 6.69 -12.94 7.12
C GLN A 57 5.49 -13.89 7.08
N HIS A 58 4.48 -13.66 7.93
CA HIS A 58 3.27 -14.49 8.01
C HIS A 58 2.11 -13.96 7.15
N VAL A 59 2.32 -12.89 6.38
CA VAL A 59 1.28 -12.30 5.53
C VAL A 59 0.99 -13.23 4.35
N VAL A 60 -0.26 -13.68 4.29
CA VAL A 60 -0.82 -14.56 3.26
C VAL A 60 -1.49 -13.74 2.15
N SER A 61 -2.10 -12.60 2.48
CA SER A 61 -2.84 -11.75 1.54
C SER A 61 -2.31 -10.32 1.53
N LEU A 62 -1.83 -9.87 0.37
CA LEU A 62 -1.21 -8.56 0.16
C LEU A 62 -1.89 -7.82 -1.01
N ALA A 63 -2.72 -6.84 -0.67
CA ALA A 63 -3.43 -6.01 -1.65
C ALA A 63 -2.75 -4.64 -1.80
N LEU A 64 -2.09 -4.45 -2.94
CA LEU A 64 -1.25 -3.29 -3.26
C LEU A 64 -1.73 -2.51 -4.49
N LYS A 65 -3.00 -2.66 -4.91
CA LYS A 65 -3.50 -1.96 -6.09
C LYS A 65 -3.29 -0.45 -5.99
N GLY A 66 -2.85 0.23 -7.05
CA GLY A 66 -2.88 1.71 -7.08
C GLY A 66 -1.88 2.36 -6.13
N ASN A 67 -0.66 1.82 -5.99
CA ASN A 67 0.37 2.35 -5.10
C ASN A 67 1.59 2.94 -5.82
N HIS A 68 1.56 3.06 -7.16
CA HIS A 68 2.66 3.63 -7.96
C HIS A 68 4.00 2.91 -7.71
N LEU A 69 3.98 1.57 -7.70
CA LEU A 69 5.16 0.77 -7.37
C LEU A 69 6.18 0.68 -8.50
N GLY A 70 5.72 0.67 -9.75
CA GLY A 70 6.56 0.40 -10.92
C GLY A 70 7.33 -0.92 -10.82
N ASP A 71 8.29 -1.10 -11.73
CA ASP A 71 9.15 -2.27 -11.75
C ASP A 71 10.04 -2.35 -10.51
N GLU A 72 10.47 -1.20 -9.95
CA GLU A 72 11.29 -1.15 -8.73
C GLU A 72 10.56 -1.73 -7.51
N GLY A 73 9.29 -1.39 -7.31
CA GLY A 73 8.51 -1.91 -6.18
C GLY A 73 8.23 -3.40 -6.31
N VAL A 74 7.99 -3.90 -7.52
CA VAL A 74 7.86 -5.35 -7.78
C VAL A 74 9.18 -6.07 -7.55
N LYS A 75 10.32 -5.48 -7.95
CA LYS A 75 11.65 -6.03 -7.67
C LYS A 75 11.91 -6.14 -6.17
N ILE A 76 11.60 -5.10 -5.39
CA ILE A 76 11.71 -5.13 -3.92
C ILE A 76 10.85 -6.26 -3.34
N LEU A 77 9.62 -6.44 -3.83
CA LEU A 77 8.74 -7.51 -3.39
C LEU A 77 9.35 -8.90 -3.70
N ALA A 78 9.87 -9.09 -4.92
CA ALA A 78 10.41 -10.35 -5.38
C ALA A 78 11.75 -10.74 -4.71
N GLU A 79 12.58 -9.76 -4.34
CA GLU A 79 13.88 -9.98 -3.69
C GLU A 79 13.77 -10.07 -2.16
N SER A 80 12.61 -9.77 -1.58
CA SER A 80 12.41 -9.76 -0.13
C SER A 80 12.10 -11.14 0.43
N ASP A 81 12.82 -11.52 1.49
CA ASP A 81 12.51 -12.70 2.28
C ASP A 81 11.20 -12.59 3.08
N THR A 82 10.67 -11.37 3.21
CA THR A 82 9.49 -11.07 4.02
C THR A 82 8.18 -11.55 3.38
N PHE A 83 8.08 -11.61 2.04
CA PHE A 83 6.80 -11.95 1.38
C PHE A 83 6.71 -13.41 0.91
N LYS A 84 7.59 -14.30 1.42
CA LYS A 84 7.70 -15.70 1.00
C LYS A 84 6.44 -16.54 1.21
N HIS A 85 5.57 -16.14 2.13
CA HIS A 85 4.33 -16.85 2.46
C HIS A 85 3.07 -16.19 1.86
N THR A 86 3.23 -15.17 1.02
CA THR A 86 2.10 -14.51 0.35
C THR A 86 1.52 -15.41 -0.73
N GLU A 87 0.26 -15.80 -0.56
CA GLU A 87 -0.50 -16.62 -1.51
C GLU A 87 -1.39 -15.77 -2.42
N PHE A 88 -1.85 -14.62 -1.93
CA PHE A 88 -2.70 -13.69 -2.67
C PHE A 88 -2.01 -12.34 -2.82
N LEU A 89 -1.66 -11.97 -4.05
CA LEU A 89 -0.99 -10.72 -4.36
C LEU A 89 -1.77 -9.93 -5.43
N SER A 90 -2.20 -8.71 -5.10
CA SER A 90 -2.83 -7.79 -6.06
C SER A 90 -1.91 -6.62 -6.37
N LEU A 91 -1.36 -6.59 -7.58
CA LEU A 91 -0.49 -5.52 -8.10
C LEU A 91 -1.13 -4.67 -9.21
N TRP A 92 -2.45 -4.75 -9.38
CA TRP A 92 -3.16 -3.98 -10.41
C TRP A 92 -2.88 -2.48 -10.29
N ASP A 93 -2.82 -1.77 -11.41
CA ASP A 93 -2.68 -0.30 -11.43
C ASP A 93 -1.42 0.18 -10.67
N ASN A 94 -0.28 -0.45 -10.91
CA ASN A 94 1.01 -0.09 -10.30
C ASN A 94 2.08 0.31 -11.31
N GLU A 95 1.71 0.65 -12.54
CA GLU A 95 2.66 1.15 -13.56
C GLU A 95 3.80 0.16 -13.86
N VAL A 96 3.56 -1.14 -13.68
CA VAL A 96 4.50 -2.22 -14.01
C VAL A 96 4.57 -2.37 -15.52
N THR A 97 5.77 -2.41 -16.08
CA THR A 97 5.98 -2.52 -17.52
C THR A 97 6.31 -3.96 -17.93
N SER A 98 6.04 -4.31 -19.18
CA SER A 98 6.57 -5.53 -19.77
C SER A 98 8.03 -5.28 -20.16
N GLN A 99 8.98 -5.67 -19.31
CA GLN A 99 10.39 -5.73 -19.67
C GLN A 99 10.64 -6.79 -20.75
#